data_AF-A0AAV1RIH8-F1
#
_entry.id   AF-A0AAV1RIH8-F1
#
_cell.length_a   1.000
_cell.length_b   1.000
_cell.length_c   1.000
_cell.angle_alpha   90.00
_cell.angle_beta   90.00
_cell.angle_gamma   90.00
#
_symmetry.space_group_name_H-M   'P 1'
#
loop_
_entity.id
_entity.type
_entity.pdbx_description
1 polymer ?
#
loop_
_entity_poly.entity_id
_entity_poly.type
_entity_poly.pdbx_seq_one_letter_code
_entity_poly.pdbx_strand_id
1 'polypeptide(L)'
;MDISKFLPEECLAHIISLTSPQDACRSALVSHNFQSAADSDAVWKRFLPSNYLEIISSTTASSYSQLTSLSKKELYFHLCNNPILINNGMMSFALEKQNGKTCYMIGARGLSIMWGHTPDYWNWKSLPDQSRFSEVAVLRVVWWLDIKWRIEAKNLSPKTTYAAYLVFKFPIFRHGFDMRPVKLGVHLEGSEVGVTRSVLLDPPANMHRWPLEREDGWMEIEMGEFYNDKEGDGNIVCSVSEADSHNPKHGIIIEGIELRPKDGK
;
A
#
# COMPACT_ATOMS: atom_id res chain seq x y z
N MET A 1 -42.99 -2.12 11.22
CA MET A 1 -42.82 -2.01 12.69
C MET A 1 -41.41 -1.50 12.91
N ASP A 2 -41.25 -0.36 13.58
CA ASP A 2 -39.98 0.37 13.64
C ASP A 2 -39.05 -0.24 14.71
N ILE A 3 -38.04 -1.00 14.28
CA ILE A 3 -37.10 -1.70 15.16
C ILE A 3 -36.28 -0.72 16.04
N SER A 4 -36.18 0.54 15.59
CA SER A 4 -35.42 1.61 16.26
C SER A 4 -36.03 2.07 17.59
N LYS A 5 -37.28 1.67 17.88
CA LYS A 5 -37.98 1.97 19.15
C LYS A 5 -37.79 0.91 20.23
N PHE A 6 -37.20 -0.25 19.91
CA PHE A 6 -37.13 -1.39 20.82
C PHE A 6 -35.71 -1.82 21.19
N LEU A 7 -34.70 -1.49 20.36
CA LEU A 7 -33.30 -1.84 20.64
C LEU A 7 -32.56 -0.69 21.32
N PRO A 8 -31.89 -0.93 22.47
CA PRO A 8 -30.97 0.04 23.06
C PRO A 8 -29.85 0.44 22.10
N GLU A 9 -29.33 1.65 22.26
CA GLU A 9 -28.24 2.19 21.45
C GLU A 9 -27.00 1.27 21.45
N GLU A 10 -26.69 0.66 22.59
CA GLU A 10 -25.57 -0.29 22.72
C GLU A 10 -25.76 -1.54 21.85
N CYS A 11 -26.99 -2.05 21.73
CA CYS A 11 -27.29 -3.18 20.87
C CYS A 11 -27.15 -2.79 19.40
N LEU A 12 -27.62 -1.59 19.02
CA LEU A 12 -27.43 -1.06 17.67
C LEU A 12 -25.95 -0.88 17.36
N ALA A 13 -25.17 -0.29 18.27
CA ALA A 13 -23.73 -0.10 18.11
C ALA A 13 -23.02 -1.45 17.97
N HIS A 14 -23.38 -2.45 18.78
CA HIS A 14 -22.82 -3.79 18.64
C HIS A 14 -23.12 -4.41 17.28
N ILE A 15 -24.38 -4.37 16.81
CA ILE A 15 -24.77 -4.90 15.49
C ILE A 15 -24.01 -4.17 14.38
N ILE A 16 -24.00 -2.84 14.40
CA ILE A 16 -23.32 -2.01 13.39
C ILE A 16 -21.81 -2.28 13.36
N SER A 17 -21.18 -2.51 14.52
CA SER A 17 -19.74 -2.84 14.61
C SER A 17 -19.35 -4.15 13.92
N LEU A 18 -20.32 -5.03 13.63
CA LEU A 18 -20.11 -6.29 12.92
C LEU A 18 -20.33 -6.18 11.39
N THR A 19 -20.69 -4.98 10.91
CA THR A 19 -20.90 -4.68 9.49
C THR A 19 -19.65 -4.04 8.86
N SER A 20 -19.80 -3.29 7.76
CA SER A 20 -18.73 -2.50 7.16
C SER A 20 -18.78 -1.02 7.58
N PRO A 21 -17.67 -0.28 7.48
CA PRO A 21 -17.66 1.19 7.61
C PRO A 21 -18.69 1.88 6.70
N GLN A 22 -18.88 1.36 5.49
CA GLN A 22 -19.89 1.84 4.55
C GLN A 22 -21.32 1.63 5.09
N ASP A 23 -21.60 0.45 5.65
CA ASP A 23 -22.92 0.14 6.23
C ASP A 23 -23.19 0.93 7.51
N ALA A 24 -22.17 1.21 8.32
CA ALA A 24 -22.29 2.12 9.46
C ALA A 24 -22.69 3.52 9.01
N CYS A 25 -22.05 4.06 7.96
CA CYS A 25 -22.42 5.36 7.40
C CYS A 25 -23.85 5.38 6.85
N ARG A 26 -24.29 4.31 6.18
CA ARG A 26 -25.68 4.18 5.70
C ARG A 26 -26.68 4.08 6.86
N SER A 27 -26.33 3.31 7.89
CA SER A 27 -27.14 3.11 9.08
C SER A 27 -27.37 4.44 9.80
N ALA A 28 -26.34 5.29 9.90
CA ALA A 28 -26.44 6.61 10.51
C ALA A 28 -27.52 7.51 9.90
N LEU A 29 -27.94 7.26 8.65
CA LEU A 29 -28.98 8.05 7.96
C LEU A 29 -30.40 7.59 8.26
N VAL A 30 -30.60 6.49 8.99
CA VAL A 30 -31.92 5.89 9.23
C VAL A 30 -32.72 6.67 10.28
N SER A 31 -32.10 6.99 11.42
CA SER A 31 -32.71 7.76 12.51
C SER A 31 -31.65 8.30 13.47
N HIS A 32 -32.03 9.19 14.38
CA HIS A 32 -31.11 9.74 15.39
C HIS A 32 -30.48 8.66 16.28
N ASN A 33 -31.27 7.64 16.69
CA ASN A 33 -30.74 6.53 17.49
C ASN A 33 -29.68 5.72 16.71
N PHE A 34 -29.92 5.49 15.42
CA PHE A 34 -28.94 4.84 14.56
C PHE A 34 -27.71 5.71 14.32
N GLN A 35 -27.88 7.02 14.16
CA GLN A 35 -26.78 7.97 14.02
C GLN A 35 -25.86 7.95 15.24
N SER A 36 -26.43 8.07 16.44
CA SER A 36 -25.67 8.03 17.70
C SER A 36 -24.91 6.72 17.85
N ALA A 37 -25.58 5.59 17.62
CA ALA A 37 -24.96 4.27 17.67
C ALA A 37 -23.84 4.09 16.64
N ALA A 38 -24.09 4.47 15.38
CA ALA A 38 -23.16 4.31 14.26
C ALA A 38 -21.92 5.21 14.38
N ASP A 39 -22.05 6.38 15.00
CA ASP A 39 -20.96 7.34 15.18
C ASP A 39 -20.14 7.10 16.45
N SER A 40 -20.55 6.13 17.28
CA SER A 40 -19.87 5.80 18.52
C SER A 40 -18.45 5.24 18.29
N ASP A 41 -17.53 5.60 19.19
CA ASP A 41 -16.16 5.07 19.18
C ASP A 41 -16.10 3.54 19.33
N ALA A 42 -17.11 2.94 19.97
CA ALA A 42 -17.22 1.48 20.10
C ALA A 42 -17.34 0.79 18.73
N VAL A 43 -18.11 1.39 17.80
CA VAL A 43 -18.25 0.92 16.42
C VAL A 43 -16.94 1.11 15.66
N TRP A 44 -16.43 2.34 15.62
CA TRP A 44 -15.27 2.66 14.78
C TRP A 44 -13.96 2.04 15.26
N LYS A 45 -13.83 1.75 16.57
CA LYS A 45 -12.72 0.95 17.10
C LYS A 45 -12.68 -0.45 16.49
N ARG A 46 -13.83 -1.02 16.08
CA ARG A 46 -13.91 -2.36 15.46
C ARG A 46 -13.52 -2.35 13.98
N PHE A 47 -13.64 -1.21 13.32
CA PHE A 47 -13.24 -1.01 11.93
C PHE A 47 -11.76 -0.65 11.76
N LEU A 48 -11.10 -0.20 12.83
CA LEU A 48 -9.65 -0.02 12.85
C LEU A 48 -8.93 -1.37 12.99
N PRO A 49 -7.74 -1.53 12.41
CA PRO A 49 -6.90 -2.71 12.64
C PRO A 49 -6.61 -2.91 14.12
N SER A 50 -6.56 -4.14 14.62
CA SER A 50 -6.38 -4.40 16.06
C SER A 50 -5.08 -3.84 16.63
N ASN A 51 -4.03 -3.75 15.82
CA ASN A 51 -2.71 -3.21 16.16
C ASN A 51 -2.53 -1.73 15.73
N TYR A 52 -3.60 -0.99 15.44
CA TYR A 52 -3.48 0.39 14.95
C TYR A 52 -2.66 1.30 15.89
N LEU A 53 -2.74 1.10 17.21
CA LEU A 53 -1.96 1.88 18.19
C LEU A 53 -0.45 1.66 18.04
N GLU A 54 -0.03 0.42 17.77
CA GLU A 54 1.37 0.06 17.50
C GLU A 54 1.84 0.65 16.17
N ILE A 55 0.95 0.70 15.17
CA ILE A 55 1.25 1.30 13.87
C ILE A 55 1.46 2.80 14.03
N ILE A 56 0.52 3.52 14.67
CA ILE A 56 0.63 4.98 14.80
C ILE A 56 1.77 5.39 15.75
N SER A 57 2.17 4.55 16.72
CA SER A 57 3.29 4.87 17.62
C SER A 57 4.65 4.89 16.89
N SER A 58 4.74 4.28 15.71
CA SER A 58 5.92 4.33 14.84
C SER A 58 6.01 5.61 13.98
N THR A 59 5.05 6.52 14.11
CA THR A 59 5.08 7.85 13.48
C THR A 59 5.87 8.86 14.33
N THR A 60 5.99 10.11 13.86
CA THR A 60 6.60 11.18 14.66
C THR A 60 5.76 11.51 15.88
N ALA A 61 6.39 11.97 16.97
CA ALA A 61 5.69 12.31 18.21
C ALA A 61 4.55 13.34 18.02
N SER A 62 4.74 14.32 17.13
CA SER A 62 3.72 15.30 16.77
C SER A 62 2.52 14.66 16.06
N SER A 63 2.76 13.78 15.08
CA SER A 63 1.71 13.06 14.36
C SER A 63 0.96 12.11 15.29
N TYR A 64 1.68 11.38 16.13
CA TYR A 64 1.07 10.48 17.12
C TYR A 64 0.12 11.24 18.06
N SER A 65 0.55 12.39 18.60
CA SER A 65 -0.31 13.21 19.47
C SER A 65 -1.56 13.74 18.75
N GLN A 66 -1.47 14.07 17.46
CA GLN A 66 -2.62 14.48 16.66
C GLN A 66 -3.57 13.31 16.37
N LEU A 67 -3.05 12.14 16.00
CA LEU A 67 -3.86 10.96 15.67
C LEU A 67 -4.59 10.40 16.89
N THR A 68 -3.97 10.50 18.07
CA THR A 68 -4.53 10.00 19.33
C THR A 68 -5.59 10.90 19.95
N SER A 69 -5.67 12.17 19.54
CA SER A 69 -6.70 13.11 20.01
C SER A 69 -8.00 13.04 19.20
N LEU A 70 -7.98 12.40 18.02
CA LEU A 70 -9.16 12.20 17.17
C LEU A 70 -10.11 11.14 17.76
N SER A 71 -11.41 11.30 17.51
CA SER A 71 -12.38 10.20 17.67
C SER A 71 -12.00 9.03 16.75
N LYS A 72 -12.51 7.82 17.03
CA LYS A 72 -12.19 6.65 16.21
C LYS A 72 -12.72 6.77 14.79
N LYS A 73 -13.84 7.45 14.61
CA LYS A 73 -14.41 7.78 13.29
C LYS A 73 -13.50 8.74 12.53
N GLU A 74 -13.09 9.85 13.16
CA GLU A 74 -12.19 10.83 12.53
C GLU A 74 -10.83 10.21 12.22
N LEU A 75 -10.28 9.40 13.13
CA LEU A 75 -9.03 8.67 12.91
C LEU A 75 -9.14 7.73 11.70
N TYR A 76 -10.24 6.98 11.59
CA TYR A 76 -10.48 6.10 10.45
C TYR A 76 -10.43 6.87 9.13
N PHE A 77 -11.21 7.96 9.01
CA PHE A 77 -11.23 8.77 7.79
C PHE A 77 -9.90 9.50 7.54
N HIS A 78 -9.20 9.90 8.60
CA HIS A 78 -7.87 10.48 8.47
C HIS A 78 -6.90 9.47 7.83
N LEU A 79 -6.88 8.23 8.32
CA LEU A 79 -6.02 7.16 7.78
C LEU A 79 -6.42 6.70 6.36
N CYS A 80 -7.68 6.91 5.95
CA CYS A 80 -8.12 6.64 4.57
C CYS A 80 -7.62 7.70 3.59
N ASN A 81 -7.64 8.97 3.99
CA ASN A 81 -7.39 10.10 3.09
C ASN A 81 -5.94 10.60 3.16
N ASN A 82 -5.23 10.35 4.26
CA ASN A 82 -3.89 10.85 4.50
C ASN A 82 -2.97 9.67 4.89
N PRO A 83 -2.23 9.09 3.94
CA PRO A 83 -1.24 8.06 4.25
C PRO A 83 -0.21 8.61 5.24
N ILE A 84 -0.02 7.92 6.37
CA ILE A 84 0.93 8.32 7.40
C ILE A 84 2.26 7.63 7.19
N LEU A 85 3.36 8.33 7.50
CA LEU A 85 4.71 7.78 7.44
C LEU A 85 5.07 7.05 8.74
N ILE A 86 5.48 5.80 8.61
CA ILE A 86 5.86 4.88 9.68
C ILE A 86 7.29 4.36 9.46
N ASN A 87 7.85 3.70 10.47
CA ASN A 87 9.20 3.12 10.42
C ASN A 87 10.26 4.11 9.95
N ASN A 88 10.41 5.23 10.68
CA ASN A 88 11.34 6.32 10.36
C ASN A 88 11.14 6.90 8.95
N GLY A 89 9.90 6.90 8.47
CA GLY A 89 9.55 7.43 7.16
C GLY A 89 9.92 6.54 5.97
N MET A 90 10.29 5.28 6.21
CA MET A 90 10.57 4.32 5.14
C MET A 90 9.31 3.65 4.59
N MET A 91 8.23 3.59 5.37
CA MET A 91 6.97 3.02 4.95
C MET A 91 5.85 4.03 5.13
N SER A 92 4.82 3.92 4.30
CA SER A 92 3.56 4.63 4.51
C SER A 92 2.44 3.64 4.77
N PHE A 93 1.51 4.03 5.63
CA PHE A 93 0.35 3.25 6.02
C PHE A 93 -0.93 4.04 5.75
N ALA A 94 -1.95 3.35 5.23
CA ALA A 94 -3.29 3.90 5.03
C ALA A 94 -4.34 2.80 5.20
N LEU A 95 -5.61 3.18 5.22
CA LEU A 95 -6.74 2.25 5.18
C LEU A 95 -7.48 2.34 3.84
N GLU A 96 -7.92 1.19 3.34
CA GLU A 96 -8.91 1.13 2.27
C GLU A 96 -10.26 1.61 2.83
N LYS A 97 -10.88 2.54 2.11
CA LYS A 97 -12.00 3.37 2.60
C LYS A 97 -13.30 2.60 2.81
N GLN A 98 -13.55 1.55 2.03
CA GLN A 98 -14.81 0.82 2.06
C GLN A 98 -14.83 -0.24 3.17
N ASN A 99 -13.71 -0.93 3.37
CA ASN A 99 -13.62 -2.11 4.22
C ASN A 99 -12.60 -2.00 5.37
N GLY A 100 -11.83 -0.91 5.45
CA GLY A 100 -10.87 -0.67 6.53
C GLY A 100 -9.64 -1.58 6.49
N LYS A 101 -9.39 -2.25 5.36
CA LYS A 101 -8.24 -3.12 5.19
C LYS A 101 -6.96 -2.29 5.04
N THR A 102 -5.88 -2.80 5.60
CA THR A 102 -4.60 -2.10 5.66
C THR A 102 -3.94 -2.01 4.29
N CYS A 103 -3.46 -0.83 3.94
CA CYS A 103 -2.63 -0.54 2.77
C CYS A 103 -1.22 -0.16 3.24
N TYR A 104 -0.20 -0.72 2.61
CA TYR A 104 1.20 -0.39 2.90
C TYR A 104 1.92 -0.01 1.63
N MET A 105 2.79 1.00 1.69
CA MET A 105 3.81 1.22 0.66
C MET A 105 5.16 1.36 1.31
N ILE A 106 6.15 0.65 0.78
CA ILE A 106 7.56 0.82 1.11
C ILE A 106 8.14 1.88 0.17
N GLY A 107 8.80 2.88 0.73
CA GLY A 107 9.58 3.84 -0.04
C GLY A 107 10.91 3.24 -0.49
N ALA A 108 11.55 3.85 -1.48
CA ALA A 108 12.78 3.33 -2.07
C ALA A 108 13.90 3.04 -1.05
N ARG A 109 13.98 3.84 0.03
CA ARG A 109 14.94 3.63 1.13
C ARG A 109 14.70 2.36 1.94
N GLY A 110 13.48 1.85 1.97
CA GLY A 110 13.14 0.59 2.63
C GLY A 110 13.22 -0.64 1.70
N LEU A 111 13.52 -0.44 0.41
CA LEU A 111 13.72 -1.54 -0.53
C LEU A 111 15.13 -2.13 -0.41
N SER A 112 15.25 -3.44 -0.63
CA SER A 112 16.52 -4.08 -0.88
C SER A 112 16.85 -3.89 -2.36
N ILE A 113 17.72 -2.92 -2.66
CA ILE A 113 18.16 -2.59 -4.03
C ILE A 113 19.60 -3.07 -4.20
N MET A 114 19.83 -3.95 -5.18
CA MET A 114 21.18 -4.39 -5.48
C MET A 114 22.05 -3.22 -5.96
N TRP A 115 23.22 -3.07 -5.33
CA TRP A 115 24.11 -1.91 -5.50
C TRP A 115 23.49 -0.56 -5.10
N GLY A 116 22.38 -0.53 -4.35
CA GLY A 116 21.70 0.71 -3.96
C GLY A 116 22.56 1.68 -3.13
N HIS A 117 23.62 1.19 -2.51
CA HIS A 117 24.60 2.01 -1.76
C HIS A 117 25.80 2.45 -2.60
N THR A 118 25.85 2.08 -3.89
CA THR A 118 26.97 2.40 -4.79
C THR A 118 26.57 3.58 -5.69
N PRO A 119 27.14 4.78 -5.49
CA PRO A 119 26.72 6.00 -6.19
C PRO A 119 26.88 5.97 -7.71
N ASP A 120 27.72 5.08 -8.24
CA ASP A 120 27.91 4.88 -9.68
C ASP A 120 26.65 4.30 -10.35
N TYR A 121 25.87 3.52 -9.60
CA TYR A 121 24.71 2.79 -10.11
C TYR A 121 23.39 3.42 -9.68
N TRP A 122 23.32 3.96 -8.47
CA TRP A 122 22.10 4.56 -7.91
C TRP A 122 22.38 5.92 -7.30
N ASN A 123 21.48 6.86 -7.54
CA ASN A 123 21.46 8.15 -6.87
C ASN A 123 20.18 8.27 -6.04
N TRP A 124 20.27 8.94 -4.89
CA TRP A 124 19.15 9.20 -4.01
C TRP A 124 18.76 10.66 -4.14
N LYS A 125 17.51 10.91 -4.52
CA LYS A 125 17.04 12.26 -4.83
C LYS A 125 15.84 12.60 -3.96
N SER A 126 15.86 13.78 -3.35
CA SER A 126 14.66 14.34 -2.74
C SER A 126 13.79 14.99 -3.80
N LEU A 127 12.51 14.64 -3.80
CA LEU A 127 11.48 15.18 -4.70
C LEU A 127 10.33 15.73 -3.84
N PRO A 128 10.51 16.90 -3.18
CA PRO A 128 9.47 17.51 -2.39
C PRO A 128 8.23 17.75 -3.25
N ASP A 129 7.06 17.64 -2.63
CA ASP A 129 5.72 17.81 -3.24
C ASP A 129 5.34 16.80 -4.33
N GLN A 130 6.28 15.92 -4.75
CA GLN A 130 6.01 14.86 -5.72
C GLN A 130 6.03 13.47 -5.10
N SER A 131 6.87 13.23 -4.09
CA SER A 131 7.00 11.94 -3.41
C SER A 131 6.48 12.05 -1.98
N ARG A 132 5.77 11.02 -1.52
CA ARG A 132 5.41 10.93 -0.08
C ARG A 132 6.62 10.58 0.80
N PHE A 133 7.69 10.04 0.22
CA PHE A 133 8.93 9.71 0.90
C PHE A 133 9.99 10.81 0.72
N SER A 134 10.89 10.93 1.69
CA SER A 134 11.96 11.94 1.70
C SER A 134 12.91 11.82 0.49
N GLU A 135 13.18 10.60 0.05
CA GLU A 135 14.07 10.27 -1.05
C GLU A 135 13.52 9.14 -1.92
N VAL A 136 13.78 9.25 -3.22
CA VAL A 136 13.51 8.23 -4.23
C VAL A 136 14.82 7.70 -4.81
N ALA A 137 14.79 6.48 -5.36
CA ALA A 137 15.97 5.88 -5.99
C ALA A 137 15.98 6.18 -7.49
N VAL A 138 17.04 6.83 -7.98
CA VAL A 138 17.26 7.14 -9.39
C VAL A 138 18.34 6.21 -9.93
N LEU A 139 17.98 5.36 -10.89
CA LEU A 139 18.92 4.45 -11.53
C LEU A 139 19.83 5.20 -12.50
N ARG A 140 21.13 5.22 -12.23
CA ARG A 140 22.15 5.80 -13.12
C ARG A 140 22.50 4.88 -14.27
N VAL A 141 22.87 3.64 -13.96
CA VAL A 141 23.14 2.59 -14.94
C VAL A 141 23.26 1.26 -14.21
N VAL A 142 22.69 0.17 -14.72
CA VAL A 142 23.02 -1.20 -14.29
C VAL A 142 22.88 -2.17 -15.45
N TRP A 143 23.61 -3.28 -15.38
CA TRP A 143 23.42 -4.43 -16.26
C TRP A 143 22.44 -5.45 -15.67
N TRP A 144 22.37 -5.56 -14.34
CA TRP A 144 21.38 -6.39 -13.65
C TRP A 144 20.54 -5.50 -12.73
N LEU A 145 19.23 -5.56 -12.89
CA LEU A 145 18.27 -4.98 -11.96
C LEU A 145 17.77 -6.07 -10.99
N ASP A 146 17.89 -5.84 -9.68
CA ASP A 146 17.27 -6.68 -8.64
C ASP A 146 16.84 -5.79 -7.47
N ILE A 147 15.54 -5.76 -7.24
CA ILE A 147 14.90 -4.98 -6.18
C ILE A 147 13.89 -5.86 -5.49
N LYS A 148 13.94 -5.88 -4.16
CA LYS A 148 13.08 -6.73 -3.34
C LYS A 148 12.49 -5.95 -2.18
N TRP A 149 11.28 -6.31 -1.82
CA TRP A 149 10.64 -5.92 -0.58
C TRP A 149 10.11 -7.15 0.13
N ARG A 150 10.35 -7.22 1.44
CA ARG A 150 9.80 -8.24 2.32
C ARG A 150 8.90 -7.57 3.36
N ILE A 151 7.72 -8.14 3.55
CA ILE A 151 6.80 -7.74 4.61
C ILE A 151 6.18 -8.98 5.26
N GLU A 152 6.09 -8.96 6.58
CA GLU A 152 5.46 -10.05 7.33
C GLU A 152 3.96 -10.09 7.04
N ALA A 153 3.43 -11.25 6.64
CA ALA A 153 2.02 -11.40 6.28
C ALA A 153 1.07 -11.06 7.45
N LYS A 154 1.54 -11.21 8.70
CA LYS A 154 0.80 -10.84 9.92
C LYS A 154 0.51 -9.32 10.04
N ASN A 155 1.28 -8.48 9.36
CA ASN A 155 1.04 -7.03 9.32
C ASN A 155 -0.09 -6.67 8.32
N LEU A 156 -0.40 -7.58 7.40
CA LEU A 156 -1.46 -7.40 6.41
C LEU A 156 -2.81 -7.85 6.97
N SER A 157 -3.88 -7.31 6.39
CA SER A 157 -5.22 -7.68 6.80
C SER A 157 -5.51 -9.15 6.43
N PRO A 158 -6.13 -9.92 7.34
CA PRO A 158 -6.43 -11.32 7.10
C PRO A 158 -7.58 -11.51 6.12
N LYS A 159 -7.65 -12.70 5.52
CA LYS A 159 -8.69 -13.11 4.58
C LYS A 159 -8.91 -12.05 3.49
N THR A 160 -7.82 -11.58 2.92
CA THR A 160 -7.80 -10.44 2.01
C THR A 160 -6.88 -10.76 0.85
N THR A 161 -7.38 -10.59 -0.37
CA THR A 161 -6.55 -10.60 -1.57
C THR A 161 -5.86 -9.26 -1.68
N TYR A 162 -4.54 -9.29 -1.83
CA TYR A 162 -3.71 -8.13 -2.04
C TYR A 162 -3.15 -8.14 -3.45
N ALA A 163 -3.04 -6.97 -4.06
CA ALA A 163 -2.24 -6.73 -5.25
C ALA A 163 -1.04 -5.86 -4.89
N ALA A 164 0.12 -6.20 -5.43
CA ALA A 164 1.32 -5.37 -5.33
C ALA A 164 1.52 -4.53 -6.58
N TYR A 165 1.96 -3.30 -6.41
CA TYR A 165 2.19 -2.33 -7.48
C TYR A 165 3.58 -1.74 -7.34
N LEU A 166 4.34 -1.75 -8.43
CA LEU A 166 5.59 -0.98 -8.52
C LEU A 166 5.22 0.45 -8.89
N VAL A 167 5.68 1.43 -8.11
CA VAL A 167 5.44 2.87 -8.33
C VAL A 167 6.73 3.56 -8.73
N PHE A 168 6.75 4.14 -9.93
CA PHE A 168 7.96 4.66 -10.57
C PHE A 168 7.69 5.78 -11.57
N LYS A 169 8.74 6.46 -11.99
CA LYS A 169 8.75 7.53 -12.99
C LYS A 169 9.86 7.30 -14.00
N PHE A 170 9.69 7.90 -15.17
CA PHE A 170 10.73 7.99 -16.18
C PHE A 170 11.04 9.46 -16.51
N PRO A 171 12.31 9.88 -16.47
CA PRO A 171 12.76 11.12 -17.05
C PRO A 171 12.77 11.00 -18.58
N ILE A 172 13.02 12.12 -19.24
CA ILE A 172 13.14 12.18 -20.71
C ILE A 172 14.26 11.26 -21.20
N PHE A 173 15.40 11.25 -20.51
CA PHE A 173 16.56 10.43 -20.86
C PHE A 173 16.54 9.10 -20.10
N ARG A 174 16.21 8.01 -20.81
CA ARG A 174 16.11 6.65 -20.28
C ARG A 174 16.46 5.63 -21.36
N HIS A 175 16.83 4.43 -20.95
CA HIS A 175 17.17 3.34 -21.88
C HIS A 175 16.97 1.98 -21.23
N GLY A 176 16.61 0.98 -22.06
CA GLY A 176 16.66 -0.44 -21.71
C GLY A 176 15.36 -1.01 -21.12
N PHE A 177 14.33 -0.19 -20.94
CA PHE A 177 13.03 -0.60 -20.37
C PHE A 177 11.91 -0.73 -21.41
N ASP A 178 12.18 -0.34 -22.65
CA ASP A 178 11.29 -0.30 -23.81
C ASP A 178 11.35 -1.57 -24.67
N MET A 179 12.52 -2.20 -24.72
CA MET A 179 12.75 -3.42 -25.50
C MET A 179 12.85 -4.69 -24.65
N ARG A 180 13.17 -4.56 -23.36
CA ARG A 180 13.45 -5.71 -22.48
C ARG A 180 12.43 -5.81 -21.35
N PRO A 181 11.67 -6.93 -21.29
CA PRO A 181 10.73 -7.15 -20.21
C PRO A 181 11.45 -7.30 -18.86
N VAL A 182 10.94 -6.60 -17.86
CA VAL A 182 11.31 -6.76 -16.45
C VAL A 182 10.38 -7.80 -15.83
N LYS A 183 10.95 -8.70 -15.03
CA LYS A 183 10.18 -9.68 -14.25
C LYS A 183 9.70 -9.01 -12.97
N LEU A 184 8.39 -8.95 -12.80
CA LEU A 184 7.72 -8.55 -11.58
C LEU A 184 7.16 -9.80 -10.91
N GLY A 185 7.33 -9.95 -9.61
CA GLY A 185 6.81 -11.11 -8.90
C GLY A 185 6.34 -10.79 -7.49
N VAL A 186 5.33 -11.53 -7.05
CA VAL A 186 4.79 -11.49 -5.68
C VAL A 186 4.55 -12.92 -5.24
N HIS A 187 5.09 -13.29 -4.08
CA HIS A 187 4.97 -14.66 -3.56
C HIS A 187 5.18 -14.71 -2.05
N LEU A 188 4.67 -15.77 -1.43
CA LEU A 188 5.02 -16.13 -0.07
C LEU A 188 6.42 -16.74 -0.06
N GLU A 189 7.29 -16.26 0.83
CA GLU A 189 8.66 -16.77 0.99
C GLU A 189 8.63 -18.26 1.34
N GLY A 190 9.41 -19.06 0.59
CA GLY A 190 9.41 -20.53 0.72
C GLY A 190 8.34 -21.27 -0.10
N SER A 191 7.43 -20.56 -0.77
CA SER A 191 6.51 -21.16 -1.74
C SER A 191 7.16 -21.26 -3.13
N GLU A 192 7.04 -22.42 -3.78
CA GLU A 192 7.39 -22.59 -5.20
C GLU A 192 6.35 -21.96 -6.14
N VAL A 193 5.14 -21.67 -5.61
CA VAL A 193 4.02 -21.10 -6.35
C VAL A 193 4.08 -19.57 -6.28
N GLY A 194 5.08 -18.98 -6.93
CA GLY A 194 5.19 -17.54 -7.07
C GLY A 194 4.64 -17.05 -8.40
N VAL A 195 3.75 -16.05 -8.39
CA VAL A 195 3.31 -15.40 -9.63
C VAL A 195 4.43 -14.48 -10.09
N THR A 196 5.02 -14.79 -11.23
CA THR A 196 5.99 -13.92 -11.91
C THR A 196 5.44 -13.56 -13.28
N ARG A 197 5.40 -12.26 -13.58
CA ARG A 197 5.00 -11.72 -14.89
C ARG A 197 6.16 -10.96 -15.50
N SER A 198 6.32 -11.07 -16.82
CA SER A 198 7.29 -10.28 -17.56
C SER A 198 6.56 -9.12 -18.26
N VAL A 199 7.00 -7.89 -18.03
CA VAL A 199 6.34 -6.68 -18.56
C VAL A 199 7.36 -5.68 -19.07
N LEU A 200 7.01 -4.92 -20.11
CA LEU A 200 7.78 -3.73 -20.49
C LEU A 200 7.37 -2.58 -19.58
N LEU A 201 8.35 -1.92 -18.96
CA LEU A 201 8.08 -0.78 -18.09
C LEU A 201 7.94 0.52 -18.90
N ASP A 202 8.52 0.60 -20.10
CA ASP A 202 8.40 1.75 -21.01
C ASP A 202 7.96 1.30 -22.42
N PRO A 203 6.76 0.71 -22.60
CA PRO A 203 6.36 0.21 -23.92
C PRO A 203 6.39 1.31 -25.02
N PRO A 204 6.40 0.94 -26.31
CA PRO A 204 6.19 1.88 -27.41
C PRO A 204 4.70 2.25 -27.54
N ALA A 205 4.40 3.51 -27.90
CA ALA A 205 3.08 4.18 -27.76
C ALA A 205 1.85 3.43 -28.33
N ASN A 206 2.06 2.41 -29.15
CA ASN A 206 1.05 1.58 -29.78
C ASN A 206 0.65 0.32 -28.98
N MET A 207 1.27 0.02 -27.83
CA MET A 207 1.07 -1.26 -27.13
C MET A 207 0.10 -1.15 -25.93
N HIS A 208 -1.15 -1.59 -26.05
CA HIS A 208 -2.27 -1.40 -25.10
C HIS A 208 -2.14 -1.88 -23.62
N ARG A 209 -0.96 -2.31 -23.14
CA ARG A 209 -0.74 -2.68 -21.73
C ARG A 209 0.37 -1.82 -21.16
N TRP A 210 -0.03 -0.72 -20.55
CA TRP A 210 0.86 0.30 -20.03
C TRP A 210 0.88 0.28 -18.50
N PRO A 211 2.00 0.68 -17.88
CA PRO A 211 1.93 1.33 -16.58
C PRO A 211 0.88 2.45 -16.63
N LEU A 212 0.06 2.54 -15.59
CA LEU A 212 -0.99 3.54 -15.48
C LEU A 212 -0.43 4.79 -14.80
N GLU A 213 -0.71 5.97 -15.35
CA GLU A 213 -0.42 7.22 -14.67
C GLU A 213 -1.44 7.43 -13.54
N ARG A 214 -0.94 7.73 -12.35
CA ARG A 214 -1.68 8.03 -11.13
C ARG A 214 -1.99 9.53 -11.08
N GLU A 215 -2.95 9.91 -10.22
CA GLU A 215 -3.30 11.31 -9.99
C GLU A 215 -2.13 12.14 -9.42
N ASP A 216 -1.18 11.50 -8.74
CA ASP A 216 0.06 12.10 -8.21
C ASP A 216 1.19 12.23 -9.27
N GLY A 217 0.90 11.87 -10.53
CA GLY A 217 1.81 11.92 -11.66
C GLY A 217 2.87 10.81 -11.66
N TRP A 218 2.84 9.86 -10.73
CA TRP A 218 3.65 8.64 -10.81
C TRP A 218 3.00 7.62 -11.74
N MET A 219 3.82 6.73 -12.29
CA MET A 219 3.31 5.53 -12.97
C MET A 219 3.24 4.38 -11.97
N GLU A 220 2.25 3.51 -12.15
CA GLU A 220 2.17 2.24 -11.46
C GLU A 220 1.94 1.06 -12.41
N ILE A 221 2.44 -0.10 -12.00
CA ILE A 221 2.15 -1.36 -12.68
C ILE A 221 1.91 -2.47 -11.67
N GLU A 222 0.83 -3.23 -11.88
CA GLU A 222 0.50 -4.38 -11.04
C GLU A 222 1.55 -5.49 -11.24
N MET A 223 2.21 -5.88 -10.15
CA MET A 223 3.23 -6.93 -10.11
C MET A 223 2.61 -8.33 -10.01
N GLY A 224 1.46 -8.43 -9.32
CA GLY A 224 0.75 -9.68 -9.09
C GLY A 224 -0.14 -9.60 -7.85
N GLU A 225 -0.87 -10.69 -7.61
CA GLU A 225 -1.81 -10.82 -6.50
C GLU A 225 -1.46 -12.02 -5.62
N PHE A 226 -1.84 -11.95 -4.34
CA PHE A 226 -1.78 -13.06 -3.40
C PHE A 226 -2.91 -12.95 -2.38
N TYR A 227 -3.32 -14.08 -1.81
CA TYR A 227 -4.32 -14.12 -0.75
C TYR A 227 -3.65 -14.31 0.61
N ASN A 228 -3.97 -13.44 1.57
CA ASN A 228 -3.46 -13.53 2.94
C ASN A 228 -4.46 -14.25 3.84
N ASP A 229 -4.26 -15.54 4.13
CA ASP A 229 -5.21 -16.36 4.90
C ASP A 229 -5.02 -16.29 6.43
N LYS A 230 -4.13 -15.43 6.95
CA LYS A 230 -3.87 -15.23 8.39
C LYS A 230 -3.16 -16.38 9.12
N GLU A 231 -2.99 -17.55 8.51
CA GLU A 231 -2.45 -18.74 9.18
C GLU A 231 -0.90 -18.86 9.21
N GLY A 232 -0.15 -17.86 8.74
CA GLY A 232 1.31 -17.97 8.63
C GLY A 232 2.10 -16.77 9.15
N ASP A 233 3.19 -17.05 9.87
CA ASP A 233 4.27 -16.10 10.18
C ASP A 233 5.23 -15.87 8.98
N GLY A 234 4.77 -16.16 7.76
CA GLY A 234 5.56 -16.06 6.54
C GLY A 234 5.73 -14.62 6.05
N ASN A 235 6.76 -14.39 5.24
CA ASN A 235 6.99 -13.12 4.58
C ASN A 235 6.39 -13.14 3.17
N ILE A 236 5.76 -12.06 2.77
CA ILE A 236 5.46 -11.79 1.36
C ILE A 236 6.67 -11.09 0.75
N VAL A 237 7.12 -11.61 -0.39
CA VAL A 237 8.24 -11.07 -1.16
C VAL A 237 7.71 -10.47 -2.46
N CYS A 238 7.88 -9.17 -2.62
CA CYS A 238 7.71 -8.47 -3.88
C CYS A 238 9.08 -8.31 -4.54
N SER A 239 9.19 -8.59 -5.85
CA SER A 239 10.46 -8.53 -6.56
C SER A 239 10.33 -7.89 -7.95
N VAL A 240 11.35 -7.11 -8.31
CA VAL A 240 11.55 -6.53 -9.64
C VAL A 240 12.93 -6.98 -10.09
N SER A 241 13.02 -7.76 -11.17
CA SER A 241 14.30 -8.30 -11.62
C SER A 241 14.45 -8.35 -13.14
N GLU A 242 15.66 -8.10 -13.61
CA GLU A 242 16.05 -8.24 -15.02
C GLU A 242 17.56 -8.54 -15.07
N ALA A 243 17.93 -9.74 -15.54
CA ALA A 243 19.27 -10.31 -15.38
C ALA A 243 20.15 -10.28 -16.65
N ASP A 244 19.70 -9.68 -17.75
CA ASP A 244 20.49 -9.60 -18.99
C ASP A 244 21.68 -8.64 -18.85
N SER A 245 22.88 -9.23 -18.81
CA SER A 245 24.14 -8.50 -18.66
C SER A 245 24.64 -7.81 -19.94
N HIS A 246 23.92 -7.85 -21.06
CA HIS A 246 24.38 -7.27 -22.32
C HIS A 246 23.84 -5.85 -22.57
N ASN A 247 22.75 -5.47 -21.91
CA ASN A 247 22.04 -4.21 -22.19
C ASN A 247 21.97 -3.34 -20.92
N PRO A 248 22.68 -2.20 -20.88
CA PRO A 248 22.62 -1.30 -19.74
C PRO A 248 21.24 -0.64 -19.64
N LYS A 249 20.73 -0.56 -18.42
CA LYS A 249 19.46 0.07 -18.06
C LYS A 249 19.73 1.33 -17.27
N HIS A 250 19.05 2.42 -17.58
CA HIS A 250 19.13 3.64 -16.79
C HIS A 250 17.87 4.50 -16.87
N GLY A 251 17.76 5.42 -15.92
CA GLY A 251 16.72 6.45 -15.92
C GLY A 251 15.48 6.08 -15.14
N ILE A 252 15.24 4.84 -14.70
CA ILE A 252 14.07 4.58 -13.84
C ILE A 252 14.22 5.30 -12.49
N ILE A 253 13.16 6.00 -12.07
CA ILE A 253 13.05 6.63 -10.76
C ILE A 253 12.02 5.83 -9.97
N ILE A 254 12.41 5.23 -8.86
CA ILE A 254 11.55 4.36 -8.07
C ILE A 254 11.11 5.11 -6.82
N GLU A 255 9.80 5.27 -6.65
CA GLU A 255 9.24 5.75 -5.40
C GLU A 255 9.16 4.59 -4.40
N GLY A 256 8.64 3.44 -4.84
CA GLY A 256 8.39 2.33 -3.94
C GLY A 256 7.56 1.18 -4.50
N ILE A 257 7.11 0.30 -3.60
CA ILE A 257 6.16 -0.78 -3.91
C ILE A 257 4.96 -0.65 -2.96
N GLU A 258 3.74 -0.69 -3.50
CA GLU A 258 2.49 -0.54 -2.76
C GLU A 258 1.68 -1.84 -2.75
N LEU A 259 1.23 -2.26 -1.57
CA LEU A 259 0.27 -3.34 -1.37
C LEU A 259 -1.11 -2.74 -1.09
N ARG A 260 -2.07 -3.04 -1.96
CA ARG A 260 -3.48 -2.64 -1.80
C ARG A 260 -4.37 -3.87 -1.71
N PRO A 261 -5.35 -3.88 -0.80
CA PRO A 261 -6.48 -4.81 -0.87
C PRO A 261 -7.12 -4.71 -2.25
N LYS A 262 -7.45 -5.86 -2.83
CA LYS A 262 -8.21 -5.98 -4.07
C LYS A 262 -9.53 -6.64 -3.73
N ASP A 263 -10.62 -6.09 -4.25
CA ASP A 263 -11.93 -6.72 -4.10
C ASP A 263 -11.85 -8.14 -4.67
N GLY A 264 -12.33 -9.11 -3.89
CA GLY A 264 -12.44 -10.49 -4.35
C GLY A 264 -13.31 -10.52 -5.61
N LYS A 265 -12.83 -11.20 -6.64
CA LYS A 265 -13.69 -11.60 -7.76
C LYS A 265 -14.70 -12.64 -7.31
#